data_AF-A0A4V2U7V8-F1
#
_entry.id   AF-A0A4V2U7V8-F1
#
_cell.length_a   1.000
_cell.length_b   1.000
_cell.length_c   1.000
_cell.angle_alpha   90.00
_cell.angle_beta   90.00
_cell.angle_gamma   90.00
#
_symmetry.space_group_name_H-M   'P 1'
#
loop_
_entity.id
_entity.type
_entity.pdbx_description
1 polymer ?
#
loop_
_entity_poly.entity_id
_entity_poly.type
_entity_poly.pdbx_seq_one_letter_code
_entity_poly.pdbx_strand_id
1 'polypeptide(L)'
;MSRTAMQFAPSHLEDGQPSIMKVAMQIAGLQAKAYSAMIRSQIEVYSFLKYRCEQDVKMIEDLFSDDELNDTFDVIAIFAQNAIVDYAFELARMARLGSQLGADAAKDLRGQATILAEDLAATTVAP
;
A
#
# COMPACT_ATOMS: atom_id res chain seq x y z
N MET A 1 -61.10 -27.15 -9.93
CA MET A 1 -60.38 -26.58 -11.09
C MET A 1 -59.57 -25.40 -10.57
N SER A 2 -58.28 -25.62 -10.32
CA SER A 2 -57.35 -24.65 -9.74
C SER A 2 -56.96 -23.60 -10.77
N ARG A 3 -56.94 -22.33 -10.36
CA ARG A 3 -56.40 -21.22 -11.16
C ARG A 3 -55.02 -20.89 -10.60
N THR A 4 -54.00 -21.28 -11.37
CA THR A 4 -52.57 -21.08 -11.13
C THR A 4 -52.27 -19.61 -10.88
N ALA A 5 -51.79 -19.30 -9.67
CA ALA A 5 -51.06 -18.07 -9.41
C ALA A 5 -49.82 -18.11 -10.30
N MET A 6 -49.66 -17.09 -11.14
CA MET A 6 -48.47 -16.86 -11.93
C MET A 6 -47.34 -16.54 -10.95
N GLN A 7 -46.70 -17.60 -10.47
CA GLN A 7 -45.50 -17.54 -9.68
C GLN A 7 -44.41 -17.00 -10.60
N PHE A 8 -44.12 -15.70 -10.47
CA PHE A 8 -42.81 -15.16 -10.84
C PHE A 8 -41.80 -15.78 -9.87
N ALA A 9 -41.42 -17.02 -10.14
CA ALA A 9 -40.18 -17.57 -9.64
C ALA A 9 -39.06 -16.87 -10.42
N PRO A 10 -38.12 -16.15 -9.78
CA PRO A 10 -36.81 -15.97 -10.37
C PRO A 10 -36.17 -17.36 -10.39
N SER A 11 -36.37 -18.08 -11.49
CA SER A 11 -35.74 -19.36 -11.74
C SER A 11 -34.25 -19.14 -11.98
N HIS A 12 -33.45 -19.74 -11.09
CA HIS A 12 -32.03 -20.02 -11.25
C HIS A 12 -31.11 -18.80 -11.29
N LEU A 13 -30.81 -18.26 -10.11
CA LEU A 13 -29.43 -17.91 -9.82
C LEU A 13 -28.72 -19.23 -9.50
N GLU A 14 -27.75 -19.55 -10.33
CA GLU A 14 -26.87 -20.71 -10.25
C GLU A 14 -26.21 -20.80 -8.87
N ASP A 15 -26.62 -21.78 -8.05
CA ASP A 15 -26.11 -22.09 -6.70
C ASP A 15 -24.66 -22.63 -6.68
N GLY A 16 -23.86 -22.34 -7.72
CA GLY A 16 -22.57 -22.99 -7.90
C GLY A 16 -21.46 -22.19 -8.57
N GLN A 17 -21.71 -20.95 -8.98
CA GLN A 17 -20.68 -20.11 -9.57
C GLN A 17 -20.44 -18.93 -8.63
N PRO A 18 -19.18 -18.61 -8.24
CA PRO A 18 -18.93 -17.38 -7.52
C PRO A 18 -19.48 -16.25 -8.38
N SER A 19 -20.48 -15.53 -7.87
CA SER A 19 -21.12 -14.51 -8.68
C SER A 19 -20.05 -13.54 -9.15
N ILE A 20 -20.08 -13.17 -10.44
CA ILE A 20 -19.10 -12.25 -11.05
C ILE A 20 -18.97 -10.98 -10.18
N MET A 21 -20.06 -10.57 -9.53
CA MET A 21 -20.11 -9.47 -8.59
C MET A 21 -19.32 -9.69 -7.29
N LYS A 22 -19.34 -10.90 -6.70
CA LYS A 22 -18.53 -11.26 -5.51
C LYS A 22 -17.04 -11.19 -5.81
N VAL A 23 -16.61 -11.76 -6.94
CA VAL A 23 -15.21 -11.72 -7.38
C VAL A 23 -14.77 -10.29 -7.69
N ALA A 24 -15.60 -9.52 -8.42
CA ALA A 24 -15.31 -8.12 -8.72
C ALA A 24 -15.16 -7.27 -7.44
N MET A 25 -16.01 -7.48 -6.44
CA MET A 25 -15.94 -6.77 -5.17
C MET A 25 -14.69 -7.14 -4.35
N GLN A 26 -14.27 -8.41 -4.38
CA GLN A 26 -13.03 -8.86 -3.74
C GLN A 26 -11.79 -8.23 -4.39
N ILE A 27 -11.74 -8.20 -5.72
CA ILE A 27 -10.66 -7.53 -6.47
C ILE A 27 -10.65 -6.03 -6.16
N ALA A 28 -11.82 -5.37 -6.15
CA ALA A 28 -11.92 -3.96 -5.80
C ALA A 28 -11.44 -3.68 -4.37
N GLY A 29 -11.76 -4.57 -3.42
CA GLY A 29 -11.27 -4.49 -2.04
C GLY A 29 -9.75 -4.61 -1.93
N LEU A 30 -9.15 -5.53 -2.70
CA LEU A 30 -7.68 -5.68 -2.78
C LEU A 30 -7.03 -4.42 -3.36
N GLN A 31 -7.59 -3.88 -4.45
CA GLN A 31 -7.11 -2.65 -5.07
C GLN A 31 -7.19 -1.48 -4.09
N ALA A 32 -8.31 -1.30 -3.40
CA ALA A 32 -8.48 -0.21 -2.43
C ALA A 32 -7.47 -0.29 -1.28
N LYS A 33 -7.20 -1.49 -0.75
CA LYS A 33 -6.17 -1.71 0.28
C LYS A 33 -4.77 -1.39 -0.25
N ALA A 34 -4.44 -1.85 -1.46
CA ALA A 34 -3.16 -1.56 -2.10
C ALA A 34 -2.95 -0.06 -2.30
N TYR A 35 -3.96 0.64 -2.82
CA TYR A 35 -3.93 2.10 -2.97
C TYR A 35 -3.79 2.81 -1.62
N SER A 36 -4.53 2.39 -0.59
CA SER A 36 -4.41 2.98 0.75
C SER A 36 -3.00 2.81 1.33
N ALA A 37 -2.42 1.62 1.21
CA ALA A 37 -1.05 1.36 1.65
C ALA A 37 -0.02 2.15 0.85
N MET A 38 -0.21 2.28 -0.47
CA MET A 38 0.64 3.10 -1.33
C MET A 38 0.59 4.58 -0.92
N ILE A 39 -0.60 5.15 -0.69
CA ILE A 39 -0.72 6.55 -0.26
C ILE A 39 -0.05 6.76 1.11
N ARG A 40 -0.18 5.82 2.05
CA ARG A 40 0.55 5.88 3.33
C ARG A 40 2.06 5.87 3.11
N SER A 41 2.59 5.00 2.25
CA SER A 41 4.01 5.00 1.92
C SER A 41 4.46 6.32 1.28
N GLN A 42 3.65 6.93 0.41
CA GLN A 42 3.96 8.23 -0.19
C GLN A 42 4.04 9.35 0.85
N ILE A 43 3.14 9.38 1.84
CA ILE A 43 3.19 10.36 2.93
C ILE A 43 4.53 10.29 3.69
N GLU A 44 5.04 9.08 3.92
CA GLU A 44 6.32 8.88 4.61
C GLU A 44 7.48 9.43 3.77
N VAL A 45 7.53 9.13 2.47
CA VAL A 45 8.54 9.65 1.54
C VAL A 45 8.50 11.17 1.46
N TYR A 46 7.30 11.77 1.39
CA TYR A 46 7.16 13.22 1.38
C TYR A 46 7.57 13.87 2.71
N SER A 47 7.38 13.17 3.83
CA SER A 47 7.84 13.65 5.14
C SER A 47 9.36 13.71 5.20
N PHE A 48 10.04 12.70 4.66
CA PHE A 48 11.49 12.71 4.52
C PHE A 48 11.98 13.84 3.59
N LEU A 49 11.31 14.02 2.45
CA LEU A 49 11.69 15.09 1.51
C LEU A 49 11.57 16.49 2.15
N LYS A 50 10.49 16.73 2.90
CA LYS A 50 10.31 17.96 3.68
C LYS A 50 11.46 18.16 4.67
N TYR A 51 11.77 17.14 5.47
CA TYR A 51 12.87 17.18 6.42
C TYR A 51 14.20 17.52 5.73
N ARG A 52 14.47 16.91 4.57
CA ARG A 52 15.70 17.15 3.82
C ARG A 52 15.79 18.58 3.31
N CYS A 53 14.69 19.14 2.80
CA CYS A 53 14.62 20.55 2.39
C CYS A 53 14.83 21.50 3.58
N GLU A 54 14.33 21.18 4.77
CA GLU A 54 14.58 21.96 5.98
C GLU A 54 16.08 21.95 6.36
N GLN A 55 16.77 20.82 6.18
CA GLN A 55 18.23 20.76 6.37
C GLN A 55 19.00 21.55 5.31
N ASP A 56 18.53 21.57 4.05
CA ASP A 56 19.13 22.39 2.99
C ASP A 56 19.06 23.89 3.33
N VAL A 57 17.89 24.35 3.80
CA VAL A 57 17.71 25.75 4.24
C VAL A 57 18.64 26.06 5.39
N LYS A 58 18.69 25.19 6.40
CA LYS A 58 19.56 25.38 7.56
C LYS A 58 21.04 25.47 7.17
N MET A 59 21.52 24.60 6.28
CA MET A 59 22.90 24.66 5.80
C MET A 59 23.20 26.03 5.17
N ILE A 60 22.29 26.56 4.35
CA ILE A 60 22.46 27.87 3.72
C ILE A 60 22.50 28.96 4.79
N GLU A 61 21.60 28.93 5.78
CA GLU A 61 21.59 29.89 6.89
C GLU A 61 22.90 29.84 7.69
N ASP A 62 23.38 28.65 8.03
CA ASP A 62 24.64 28.45 8.77
C ASP A 62 25.85 28.96 7.95
N LEU A 63 25.87 28.72 6.64
CA LEU A 63 26.94 29.17 5.74
C LEU A 63 27.07 30.69 5.63
N PHE A 64 25.95 31.42 5.68
CA PHE A 64 25.94 32.89 5.56
C PHE A 64 25.96 33.61 6.91
N SER A 65 25.97 32.87 8.02
CA SER A 65 26.04 33.43 9.37
C SER A 65 27.48 33.50 9.92
N ASP A 66 28.42 32.75 9.36
CA ASP A 66 29.83 32.71 9.79
C ASP A 66 30.78 33.47 8.85
N ASP A 67 31.61 34.34 9.42
CA ASP A 67 32.61 35.16 8.70
C ASP A 67 33.93 34.40 8.41
N GLU A 68 34.09 33.16 8.91
CA GLU A 68 35.34 32.38 8.83
C GLU A 68 35.24 31.16 7.88
N LEU A 69 36.13 31.10 6.88
CA LEU A 69 36.14 30.05 5.84
C LEU A 69 36.33 28.62 6.38
N ASN A 70 36.97 28.47 7.54
CA ASN A 70 37.20 27.15 8.14
C ASN A 70 35.91 26.57 8.72
N ASP A 71 35.06 27.42 9.31
CA ASP A 71 33.75 27.04 9.84
C ASP A 71 32.78 26.71 8.70
N THR A 72 32.89 27.40 7.57
CA THR A 72 32.15 27.07 6.33
C THR A 72 32.42 25.61 5.88
N PHE A 73 33.67 25.15 5.95
CA PHE A 73 34.03 23.77 5.57
C PHE A 73 33.47 22.74 6.55
N ASP A 74 33.46 23.05 7.85
CA ASP A 74 32.90 22.15 8.87
C ASP A 74 31.37 22.02 8.72
N VAL A 75 30.67 23.14 8.48
CA VAL A 75 29.23 23.15 8.17
C VAL A 75 28.91 22.24 6.98
N ILE A 76 29.66 22.35 5.87
CA ILE A 76 29.45 21.50 4.69
C ILE A 76 29.75 20.03 4.99
N ALA A 77 30.83 19.74 5.71
CA ALA A 77 31.23 18.38 6.04
C ALA A 77 30.18 17.69 6.94
N ILE A 78 29.71 18.38 7.98
CA ILE A 78 28.66 17.89 8.89
C ILE A 78 27.37 17.66 8.11
N PHE A 79 26.97 18.60 7.28
CA PHE A 79 25.78 18.46 6.45
C PHE A 79 25.87 17.25 5.52
N ALA A 80 27.00 17.06 4.83
CA ALA A 80 27.20 15.93 3.94
C ALA A 80 27.15 14.59 4.68
N GLN A 81 27.77 14.51 5.86
CA GLN A 81 27.71 13.31 6.71
C GLN A 81 26.28 12.98 7.13
N ASN A 82 25.53 13.99 7.60
CA ASN A 82 24.13 13.82 8.00
C ASN A 82 23.27 13.37 6.81
N ALA A 83 23.43 14.02 5.65
CA ALA A 83 22.70 13.66 4.44
C ALA A 83 22.93 12.19 4.02
N ILE A 84 24.17 11.71 4.08
CA ILE A 84 24.50 10.31 3.76
C ILE A 84 23.75 9.35 4.71
N VAL A 85 23.77 9.63 6.02
CA VAL A 85 23.10 8.81 7.04
C VAL A 85 21.59 8.82 6.82
N ASP A 86 21.01 9.99 6.59
CA ASP A 86 19.58 10.19 6.39
C ASP A 86 19.07 9.45 5.15
N TYR A 87 19.78 9.56 4.02
CA TYR A 87 19.42 8.83 2.80
C TYR A 87 19.58 7.32 2.96
N ALA A 88 20.62 6.86 3.65
CA ALA A 88 20.79 5.43 3.93
C ALA A 88 19.64 4.88 4.79
N PHE A 89 19.22 5.64 5.80
CA PHE A 89 18.09 5.29 6.65
C PHE A 89 16.77 5.28 5.87
N GLU A 90 16.50 6.31 5.06
CA GLU A 90 15.28 6.37 4.26
C GLU A 90 15.22 5.26 3.22
N LEU A 91 16.35 4.90 2.59
CA LEU A 91 16.41 3.76 1.68
C LEU A 91 16.06 2.45 2.39
N ALA A 92 16.60 2.22 3.59
CA ALA A 92 16.27 1.05 4.40
C ALA A 92 14.78 1.02 4.78
N ARG A 93 14.21 2.19 5.10
CA ARG A 93 12.77 2.35 5.36
C ARG A 93 11.93 2.03 4.13
N MET A 94 12.28 2.56 2.96
CA MET A 94 11.60 2.27 1.69
C MET A 94 11.62 0.77 1.38
N ALA A 95 12.77 0.10 1.56
CA ALA A 95 12.89 -1.34 1.37
C ALA A 95 11.97 -2.11 2.33
N ARG A 96 11.88 -1.69 3.60
CA ARG A 96 10.96 -2.28 4.58
C ARG A 96 9.50 -2.09 4.19
N LEU A 97 9.09 -0.88 3.80
CA LEU A 97 7.72 -0.59 3.36
C LEU A 97 7.35 -1.44 2.13
N GLY A 98 8.25 -1.53 1.15
CA GLY A 98 8.05 -2.36 -0.04
C GLY A 98 7.90 -3.85 0.31
N SER A 99 8.74 -4.36 1.20
CA SER A 99 8.64 -5.74 1.69
C SER A 99 7.32 -6.02 2.41
N GLN A 100 6.88 -5.11 3.28
CA GLN A 100 5.60 -5.22 3.99
C GLN A 100 4.41 -5.19 3.03
N LEU A 101 4.40 -4.26 2.07
CA LEU A 101 3.35 -4.16 1.06
C LEU A 101 3.25 -5.44 0.21
N GLY A 102 4.40 -5.98 -0.22
CA GLY A 102 4.45 -7.24 -0.97
C GLY A 102 3.95 -8.43 -0.15
N ALA A 103 4.32 -8.51 1.13
CA ALA A 103 3.87 -9.57 2.02
C ALA A 103 2.36 -9.50 2.29
N ASP A 104 1.81 -8.31 2.52
CA ASP A 104 0.38 -8.10 2.73
C ASP A 104 -0.42 -8.45 1.47
N ALA A 105 0.06 -8.04 0.29
CA ALA A 105 -0.57 -8.40 -0.98
C ALA A 105 -0.58 -9.92 -1.20
N ALA A 106 0.54 -10.60 -0.93
CA ALA A 106 0.63 -12.06 -1.05
C ALA A 106 -0.31 -12.78 -0.06
N LYS A 107 -0.41 -12.27 1.18
CA LYS A 107 -1.32 -12.81 2.20
C LYS A 107 -2.78 -12.65 1.80
N ASP A 108 -3.18 -11.47 1.34
CA ASP A 108 -4.55 -11.20 0.91
C ASP A 108 -4.93 -12.02 -0.34
N LEU A 109 -4.02 -12.19 -1.30
CA LEU A 109 -4.22 -13.06 -2.47
C LEU A 109 -4.40 -14.52 -2.06
N ARG A 110 -3.56 -15.04 -1.15
CA ARG A 110 -3.66 -16.41 -0.65
C ARG A 110 -4.98 -16.65 0.08
N GLY A 111 -5.42 -15.69 0.90
CA GLY A 111 -6.72 -15.75 1.57
C GLY A 111 -7.88 -15.81 0.59
N GLN A 112 -7.88 -14.94 -0.42
CA GLN A 112 -8.91 -14.94 -1.47
C GLN A 112 -8.94 -16.25 -2.27
N ALA A 113 -7.77 -16.79 -2.63
CA ALA A 113 -7.68 -18.08 -3.34
C ALA A 113 -8.21 -19.25 -2.49
N THR A 114 -7.97 -19.23 -1.18
CA THR A 114 -8.48 -20.25 -0.25
C THR A 114 -10.01 -20.20 -0.17
N ILE A 115 -10.58 -19.01 0.02
CA ILE A 115 -12.03 -18.82 0.07
C ILE A 115 -12.70 -19.27 -1.22
N LEU A 116 -12.12 -18.94 -2.38
CA LEU A 116 -12.63 -19.38 -3.68
C LEU A 116 -12.59 -20.91 -3.84
N ALA A 117 -11.52 -21.55 -3.37
CA ALA A 117 -11.39 -23.01 -3.42
C ALA A 117 -12.42 -23.69 -2.50
N GLU A 118 -12.66 -23.15 -1.31
CA GLU A 118 -13.68 -23.63 -0.37
C GLU A 118 -15.11 -23.47 -0.93
N ASP A 119 -15.41 -22.32 -1.55
CA ASP A 119 -16.71 -22.05 -2.20
C ASP A 119 -16.99 -23.07 -3.33
N LEU A 120 -15.97 -23.35 -4.16
CA LEU A 120 -16.08 -24.32 -5.26
C LEU A 120 -16.22 -25.77 -4.76
N ALA A 121 -15.52 -26.11 -3.68
CA ALA A 121 -15.64 -27.41 -3.04
C ALA A 121 -17.04 -27.60 -2.43
N ALA A 122 -17.61 -26.57 -1.80
CA ALA A 122 -18.98 -26.63 -1.26
C ALA A 122 -20.03 -26.83 -2.35
N THR A 123 -19.87 -26.19 -3.51
CA THR A 123 -20.74 -26.39 -4.68
C THR A 123 -20.66 -27.81 -5.24
N THR A 124 -19.46 -28.40 -5.31
CA THR A 124 -19.27 -29.72 -5.95
C THR A 124 -19.73 -30.90 -5.08
N VAL A 125 -19.99 -30.68 -3.78
CA VAL A 125 -20.48 -31.70 -2.84
C VAL A 125 -22.01 -31.61 -2.63
N ALA A 126 -22.68 -30.57 -3.13
CA ALA A 126 -24.14 -30.47 -3.09
C ALA A 126 -24.77 -31.43 -4.13
N PRO A 127 -25.66 -32.36 -3.72
CA PRO A 127 -26.32 -33.34 -4.61
C PRO A 127 -27.39 -32.73 -5.52
#